data_AF-A0A327ZHU0-F1
#
_entry.id   AF-A0A327ZHU0-F1
#
_cell.length_a   1.000
_cell.length_b   1.000
_cell.length_c   1.000
_cell.angle_alpha   90.00
_cell.angle_beta   90.00
_cell.angle_gamma   90.00
#
_symmetry.space_group_name_H-M   'P 1'
#
loop_
_entity.id
_entity.type
_entity.pdbx_description
1 polymer ?
#
loop_
_entity_poly.entity_id
_entity_poly.type
_entity_poly.pdbx_seq_one_letter_code
_entity_poly.pdbx_strand_id
1 'polypeptide(L)'
;MTAETVDQQSAETAGEESAPTAGNQSAPTAGEESAPTAGEQSGPTASRESGPTAGQVTGEDLDQKTGAGAAPAAAAIRAKRERIDAIDQAIIDLWLERASLSQEVGKTRMASGGTRLVLAREREIVERFRSALGPDGTQVALLLLRSGRGPL
;
A
#
# COMPACT_ATOMS: atom_id res chain seq x y z
N MET A 1 51.56 -38.15 -41.31
CA MET A 1 50.43 -39.09 -41.14
C MET A 1 49.31 -38.30 -40.47
N THR A 2 48.46 -37.54 -41.19
CA THR A 2 47.25 -37.97 -41.95
C THR A 2 46.28 -38.74 -41.03
N ALA A 3 45.01 -38.39 -40.81
CA ALA A 3 43.94 -37.73 -41.56
C ALA A 3 42.94 -37.08 -40.56
N GLU A 4 42.29 -35.94 -40.80
CA GLU A 4 41.10 -35.67 -41.64
C GLU A 4 39.85 -36.49 -41.26
N THR A 5 38.74 -35.82 -40.88
CA THR A 5 37.37 -35.99 -41.42
C THR A 5 36.42 -34.91 -40.86
N VAL A 6 35.81 -34.17 -41.78
CA VAL A 6 34.65 -33.27 -41.64
C VAL A 6 33.40 -34.05 -42.06
N ASP A 7 32.26 -33.91 -41.35
CA ASP A 7 30.88 -33.86 -41.92
C ASP A 7 29.90 -33.53 -40.77
N GLN A 8 29.28 -32.34 -40.72
CA GLN A 8 27.98 -31.95 -41.30
C GLN A 8 26.79 -32.86 -40.93
N GLN A 9 25.79 -32.30 -40.24
CA GLN A 9 24.39 -32.54 -40.56
C GLN A 9 23.46 -31.46 -39.98
N SER A 10 22.90 -30.68 -40.89
CA SER A 10 21.72 -29.84 -40.72
C SER A 10 20.48 -30.69 -40.46
N ALA A 11 19.57 -30.19 -39.64
CA ALA A 11 18.16 -30.58 -39.68
C ALA A 11 17.30 -29.32 -39.62
N GLU A 12 16.77 -29.00 -40.80
CA GLU A 12 15.66 -28.11 -41.09
C GLU A 12 14.36 -28.80 -40.68
N THR A 13 13.49 -28.14 -39.91
CA THR A 13 12.07 -28.49 -39.84
C THR A 13 11.24 -27.21 -39.73
N ALA A 14 10.63 -26.83 -40.85
CA ALA A 14 9.48 -25.94 -40.93
C ALA A 14 8.18 -26.72 -40.67
N GLY A 15 7.16 -26.01 -40.19
CA GLY A 15 5.79 -26.51 -39.95
C GLY A 15 5.17 -25.71 -38.80
N GLU A 16 4.65 -24.52 -39.04
CA GLU A 16 3.25 -24.25 -39.46
C GLU A 16 2.21 -24.80 -38.46
N GLU A 17 1.74 -23.95 -37.55
CA GLU A 17 0.37 -24.09 -37.05
C GLU A 17 -0.26 -22.74 -36.65
N SER A 18 -1.09 -22.25 -37.57
CA SER A 18 -2.33 -21.48 -37.45
C SER A 18 -2.74 -20.95 -36.07
N ALA A 19 -2.82 -19.62 -35.95
CA ALA A 19 -3.66 -18.94 -34.95
C ALA A 19 -4.94 -18.40 -35.63
N PRO A 20 -6.13 -18.53 -35.00
CA PRO A 20 -7.42 -18.29 -35.65
C PRO A 20 -7.80 -16.80 -35.74
N THR A 21 -8.46 -16.50 -36.86
CA THR A 21 -9.32 -15.35 -37.17
C THR A 21 -10.05 -14.76 -35.97
N ALA A 22 -9.73 -13.51 -35.63
CA ALA A 22 -10.55 -12.68 -34.74
C ALA A 22 -11.83 -12.26 -35.48
N GLY A 23 -12.94 -12.88 -35.09
CA GLY A 23 -14.28 -12.52 -35.51
C GLY A 23 -14.67 -11.13 -35.01
N ASN A 24 -15.16 -10.34 -35.95
CA ASN A 24 -15.89 -9.10 -35.79
C ASN A 24 -17.13 -9.32 -34.89
N GLN A 25 -17.46 -8.38 -33.99
CA GLN A 25 -18.75 -7.66 -33.95
C GLN A 25 -19.10 -7.02 -32.59
N SER A 26 -19.64 -5.80 -32.73
CA SER A 26 -20.67 -5.13 -31.91
C SER A 26 -20.26 -4.35 -30.67
N ALA A 27 -20.18 -3.03 -30.88
CA ALA A 27 -20.34 -2.00 -29.85
C ALA A 27 -21.78 -2.00 -29.28
N PRO A 28 -21.97 -1.72 -27.98
CA PRO A 28 -23.29 -1.52 -27.41
C PRO A 28 -23.82 -0.11 -27.69
N THR A 29 -25.02 -0.07 -28.24
CA THR A 29 -25.92 1.08 -28.42
C THR A 29 -26.16 1.81 -27.10
N ALA A 30 -26.02 3.14 -27.14
CA ALA A 30 -26.46 4.05 -26.09
C ALA A 30 -28.01 4.12 -26.10
N GLY A 31 -28.62 3.63 -25.03
CA GLY A 31 -30.02 3.87 -24.72
C GLY A 31 -30.17 5.15 -23.92
N GLU A 32 -30.87 6.12 -24.48
CA GLU A 32 -31.51 7.22 -23.77
C GLU A 32 -32.57 6.64 -22.84
N GLU A 33 -32.71 7.16 -21.61
CA GLU A 33 -34.02 7.53 -21.06
C GLU A 33 -33.92 8.23 -19.69
N SER A 34 -34.49 9.43 -19.69
CA SER A 34 -35.33 10.02 -18.62
C SER A 34 -34.67 10.55 -17.35
N ALA A 35 -34.54 11.89 -17.35
CA ALA A 35 -34.34 12.74 -16.18
C ALA A 35 -35.55 12.70 -15.22
N PRO A 36 -35.34 12.77 -13.89
CA PRO A 36 -36.45 12.98 -12.96
C PRO A 36 -36.76 14.47 -12.76
N THR A 37 -38.02 14.77 -13.06
CA THR A 37 -38.92 15.84 -12.62
C THR A 37 -38.52 16.62 -11.35
N ALA A 38 -38.52 17.94 -11.48
CA ALA A 38 -38.50 18.91 -10.39
C ALA A 38 -39.76 18.78 -9.53
N GLY A 39 -39.58 18.51 -8.24
CA GLY A 39 -40.60 18.59 -7.22
C GLY A 39 -40.41 19.84 -6.37
N GLU A 40 -41.22 20.87 -6.61
CA GLU A 40 -41.49 21.93 -5.65
C GLU A 40 -42.29 21.36 -4.47
N GLN A 41 -41.72 21.35 -3.26
CA GLN A 41 -42.53 21.34 -2.03
C GLN A 41 -41.85 22.19 -0.93
N SER A 42 -42.39 23.40 -0.80
CA SER A 42 -42.73 24.12 0.42
C SER A 42 -42.07 23.66 1.73
N GLY A 43 -41.24 24.54 2.30
CA GLY A 43 -40.74 24.39 3.67
C GLY A 43 -41.84 24.59 4.72
N PRO A 44 -41.69 24.00 5.92
CA PRO A 44 -42.42 24.43 7.11
C PRO A 44 -41.55 25.30 8.02
N THR A 45 -42.04 26.53 8.22
CA THR A 45 -42.27 27.17 9.52
C THR A 45 -41.25 26.94 10.64
N ALA A 46 -40.59 28.04 11.03
CA ALA A 46 -39.89 28.19 12.29
C ALA A 46 -40.81 27.90 13.49
N SER A 47 -40.58 26.78 14.16
CA SER A 47 -41.02 26.56 15.54
C SER A 47 -39.87 26.90 16.48
N ARG A 48 -40.07 27.99 17.23
CA ARG A 48 -39.23 28.39 18.36
C ARG A 48 -39.43 27.39 19.49
N GLU A 49 -38.52 26.44 19.66
CA GLU A 49 -38.39 25.75 20.93
C GLU A 49 -37.53 26.60 21.87
N SER A 50 -38.20 27.16 22.87
CA SER A 50 -37.57 27.83 23.99
C SER A 50 -36.78 26.77 24.77
N GLY A 51 -35.45 26.88 24.76
CA GLY A 51 -34.58 25.97 25.51
C GLY A 51 -34.79 26.09 27.02
N PRO A 52 -34.62 25.01 27.80
CA PRO A 52 -34.46 25.15 29.23
C PRO A 52 -33.06 25.72 29.50
N THR A 53 -33.06 26.82 30.27
CA THR A 53 -31.97 27.38 31.06
C THR A 53 -30.64 26.62 31.01
N ALA A 54 -29.61 27.32 30.53
CA ALA A 54 -28.21 27.01 30.74
C ALA A 54 -27.90 26.91 32.24
N GLY A 55 -28.16 25.75 32.82
CA GLY A 55 -27.43 25.27 33.98
C GLY A 55 -26.05 24.87 33.48
N GLN A 56 -25.03 25.60 33.90
CA GLN A 56 -23.64 25.36 33.59
C GLN A 56 -23.28 23.92 34.00
N VAL A 57 -23.34 23.00 33.04
CA VAL A 57 -22.82 21.65 33.19
C VAL A 57 -21.31 21.81 33.23
N THR A 58 -20.73 21.84 34.42
CA THR A 58 -19.27 21.76 34.55
C THR A 58 -18.84 20.37 34.09
N GLY A 59 -17.61 20.26 33.56
CA GLY A 59 -17.08 18.99 33.02
C GLY A 59 -17.08 17.81 34.00
N GLU A 60 -17.37 18.08 35.28
CA GLU A 60 -17.47 17.12 36.37
C GLU A 60 -18.80 16.33 36.36
N ASP A 61 -19.89 16.92 35.87
CA ASP A 61 -21.22 16.26 35.84
C ASP A 61 -21.34 15.22 34.72
N LEU A 62 -20.57 15.38 33.63
CA LEU A 62 -20.48 14.39 32.55
C LEU A 62 -19.63 13.17 32.94
N ASP A 63 -18.68 13.35 33.85
CA ASP A 63 -17.80 12.30 34.37
C ASP A 63 -18.54 11.39 35.38
N GLN A 64 -19.55 11.95 36.08
CA GLN A 64 -20.30 11.26 37.13
C GLN A 64 -21.41 10.33 36.60
N LYS A 65 -21.86 10.46 35.35
CA LYS A 65 -23.01 9.66 34.85
C LYS A 65 -22.67 8.23 34.42
N THR A 66 -21.39 7.82 34.42
CA THR A 66 -20.96 6.40 34.33
C THR A 66 -19.68 6.09 35.14
N GLY A 67 -19.33 6.96 36.09
CA GLY A 67 -17.99 7.18 36.65
C GLY A 67 -17.42 6.15 37.63
N ALA A 68 -17.34 4.88 37.23
CA ALA A 68 -16.40 3.91 37.85
C ALA A 68 -15.64 3.05 36.82
N GLY A 69 -15.96 3.16 35.52
CA GLY A 69 -15.29 2.42 34.43
C GLY A 69 -14.37 3.24 33.52
N ALA A 70 -14.43 4.57 33.58
CA ALA A 70 -13.75 5.46 32.63
C ALA A 70 -12.27 5.76 32.96
N ALA A 71 -11.94 5.95 34.24
CA ALA A 71 -10.57 6.23 34.68
C ALA A 71 -9.55 5.09 34.38
N PRO A 72 -9.85 3.80 34.66
CA PRO A 72 -8.92 2.71 34.36
C PRO A 72 -8.78 2.46 32.85
N ALA A 73 -9.87 2.56 32.08
CA ALA A 73 -9.82 2.44 30.63
C ALA A 73 -8.99 3.57 29.99
N ALA A 74 -9.16 4.81 30.45
CA ALA A 74 -8.37 5.95 29.99
C ALA A 74 -6.88 5.79 30.32
N ALA A 75 -6.53 5.27 31.50
CA ALA A 75 -5.15 4.97 31.86
C ALA A 75 -4.54 3.87 30.98
N ALA A 76 -5.29 2.79 30.70
CA ALA A 76 -4.83 1.72 29.81
C ALA A 76 -4.63 2.20 28.36
N ILE A 77 -5.50 3.09 27.87
CA ILE A 77 -5.35 3.70 26.55
C ILE A 77 -4.08 4.56 26.49
N ARG A 78 -3.81 5.39 27.51
CA ARG A 78 -2.59 6.20 27.58
C ARG A 78 -1.33 5.33 27.56
N ALA A 79 -1.26 4.29 28.40
CA ALA A 79 -0.13 3.38 28.43
C ALA A 79 0.11 2.67 27.08
N LYS A 80 -0.96 2.28 26.37
CA LYS A 80 -0.84 1.71 25.01
C LYS A 80 -0.30 2.72 24.01
N ARG A 81 -0.73 3.99 24.08
CA ARG A 81 -0.22 5.05 23.19
C ARG A 81 1.26 5.32 23.43
N GLU A 82 1.68 5.44 24.68
CA GLU A 82 3.10 5.56 25.03
C GLU A 82 3.94 4.40 24.47
N ARG A 83 3.39 3.17 24.52
CA ARG A 83 4.05 2.02 23.91
C ARG A 83 4.09 2.08 22.37
N ILE A 84 3.03 2.57 21.73
CA ILE A 84 2.98 2.80 20.29
C ILE A 84 4.03 3.85 19.90
N ASP A 85 4.09 4.98 20.58
CA ASP A 85 5.05 6.06 20.31
C ASP A 85 6.50 5.54 20.41
N ALA A 86 6.79 4.70 21.40
CA ALA A 86 8.10 4.06 21.54
C ALA A 86 8.41 3.07 20.40
N ILE A 87 7.41 2.35 19.89
CA ILE A 87 7.57 1.45 18.74
C ILE A 87 7.77 2.28 17.47
N ASP A 88 7.02 3.36 17.28
CA ASP A 88 7.12 4.24 16.11
C ASP A 88 8.50 4.88 16.04
N GLN A 89 9.04 5.36 17.17
CA GLN A 89 10.40 5.86 17.24
C GLN A 89 11.43 4.78 16.84
N ALA A 90 11.28 3.55 17.37
CA ALA A 90 12.16 2.45 16.99
C ALA A 90 12.07 2.09 15.50
N ILE A 91 10.88 2.16 14.89
CA ILE A 91 10.69 1.96 13.46
C ILE A 91 11.40 3.05 12.66
N ILE A 92 11.30 4.33 13.08
CA ILE A 92 11.97 5.46 12.43
C ILE A 92 13.50 5.28 12.49
N ASP A 93 14.05 4.97 13.65
CA ASP A 93 15.49 4.81 13.85
C ASP A 93 16.04 3.67 12.96
N LEU A 94 15.38 2.50 13.01
CA LEU A 94 15.75 1.34 12.18
C LEU A 94 15.57 1.61 10.68
N TRP A 95 14.57 2.40 10.31
CA TRP A 95 14.36 2.80 8.91
C TRP A 95 15.53 3.62 8.39
N LEU A 96 15.95 4.63 9.15
CA LEU A 96 17.04 5.53 8.79
C LEU A 96 18.36 4.77 8.71
N GLU A 97 18.65 3.92 9.69
CA GLU A 97 19.84 3.05 9.70
C GLU A 97 19.85 2.13 8.46
N ARG A 98 18.75 1.43 8.20
CA ARG A 98 18.64 0.53 7.04
C ARG A 98 18.81 1.28 5.71
N ALA A 99 18.27 2.49 5.60
CA ALA A 99 18.42 3.32 4.40
C ALA A 99 19.88 3.72 4.17
N SER A 100 20.59 4.14 5.22
CA SER A 100 22.02 4.47 5.19
C SER A 100 22.86 3.27 4.73
N LEU A 101 22.68 2.10 5.36
CA LEU A 101 23.37 0.86 4.97
C LEU A 101 23.08 0.46 3.52
N SER A 102 21.84 0.59 3.07
CA SER A 102 21.46 0.27 1.69
C SER A 102 22.17 1.17 0.67
N GLN A 103 22.36 2.46 1.00
CA GLN A 103 23.09 3.40 0.16
C GLN A 103 24.58 3.06 0.11
N GLU A 104 25.19 2.71 1.24
CA GLU A 104 26.60 2.30 1.32
C GLU A 104 26.89 1.03 0.52
N VAL A 105 26.01 0.03 0.60
CA VAL A 105 26.09 -1.18 -0.23
C VAL A 105 25.99 -0.83 -1.70
N GLY A 106 25.07 0.07 -2.08
CA GLY A 106 24.93 0.54 -3.46
C GLY A 106 26.18 1.25 -3.97
N LYS A 107 26.73 2.19 -3.19
CA LYS A 107 27.97 2.92 -3.51
C LYS A 107 29.14 1.96 -3.71
N THR A 108 29.32 1.04 -2.77
CA THR A 108 30.40 0.04 -2.82
C THR A 108 30.29 -0.83 -4.08
N ARG A 109 29.08 -1.31 -4.38
CA ARG A 109 28.84 -2.13 -5.58
C ARG A 109 29.13 -1.38 -6.88
N MET A 110 28.69 -0.12 -6.98
CA MET A 110 28.96 0.71 -8.15
C MET A 110 30.47 1.00 -8.30
N ALA A 111 31.17 1.25 -7.19
CA ALA A 111 32.62 1.44 -7.20
C ALA A 111 33.37 0.19 -7.70
N SER A 112 32.82 -1.01 -7.47
CA SER A 112 33.36 -2.28 -7.99
C SER A 112 32.90 -2.62 -9.42
N GLY A 113 32.24 -1.70 -10.14
CA GLY A 113 31.74 -1.93 -11.50
C GLY A 113 30.47 -2.79 -11.58
N GLY A 114 29.81 -3.05 -10.45
CA GLY A 114 28.55 -3.79 -10.39
C GLY A 114 27.33 -2.96 -10.79
N THR A 115 26.21 -3.64 -11.01
CA THR A 115 24.94 -2.98 -11.34
C THR A 115 24.41 -2.13 -10.19
N ARG A 116 23.66 -1.07 -10.50
CA ARG A 116 23.00 -0.25 -9.46
C ARG A 116 22.06 -1.08 -8.60
N LEU A 117 21.46 -2.17 -9.13
CA LEU A 117 20.43 -2.98 -8.47
C LEU A 117 20.63 -4.48 -8.66
N VAL A 118 20.18 -5.27 -7.68
CA VAL A 118 20.23 -6.75 -7.70
C VAL A 118 18.82 -7.29 -7.54
N LEU A 119 18.17 -7.61 -8.67
CA LEU A 119 16.76 -7.99 -8.70
C LEU A 119 16.44 -9.21 -7.82
N ALA A 120 17.33 -10.20 -7.76
CA ALA A 120 17.15 -11.37 -6.89
C ALA A 120 17.02 -10.96 -5.41
N ARG A 121 17.91 -10.07 -4.96
CA ARG A 121 17.90 -9.57 -3.58
C ARG A 121 16.67 -8.71 -3.29
N GLU A 122 16.22 -7.91 -4.25
CA GLU A 122 15.00 -7.11 -4.09
C GLU A 122 13.76 -8.00 -3.97
N ARG A 123 13.67 -9.07 -4.77
CA ARG A 123 12.60 -10.07 -4.66
C ARG A 123 12.59 -10.76 -3.31
N GLU A 124 13.75 -11.16 -2.78
CA GLU A 124 13.86 -11.74 -1.43
C GLU A 124 13.34 -10.80 -0.35
N ILE A 125 13.63 -9.50 -0.46
CA ILE A 125 13.15 -8.50 0.51
C ILE A 125 11.63 -8.38 0.42
N VAL A 126 11.07 -8.27 -0.79
CA VAL A 126 9.62 -8.20 -0.99
C VAL A 126 8.93 -9.43 -0.40
N GLU A 127 9.46 -10.63 -0.67
CA GLU A 127 8.87 -11.87 -0.17
C GLU A 127 8.94 -11.95 1.36
N ARG A 128 10.06 -11.53 1.97
CA ARG A 128 10.19 -11.50 3.44
C ARG A 128 9.10 -10.64 4.08
N PHE A 129 8.85 -9.44 3.55
CA PHE A 129 7.83 -8.55 4.10
C PHE A 129 6.41 -9.02 3.79
N ARG A 130 6.17 -9.54 2.59
CA ARG A 130 4.87 -10.14 2.22
C ARG A 130 4.52 -11.31 3.14
N SER A 131 5.48 -12.19 3.41
CA SER A 131 5.30 -13.32 4.32
C SER A 131 5.01 -12.88 5.76
N ALA A 132 5.60 -11.76 6.22
CA ALA A 132 5.43 -11.27 7.59
C ALA A 132 4.18 -10.40 7.80
N LEU A 133 3.83 -9.56 6.83
CA LEU A 133 2.79 -8.52 6.95
C LEU A 133 1.60 -8.76 6.00
N GLY A 134 1.60 -9.86 5.23
CA GLY A 134 0.57 -10.15 4.25
C GLY A 134 0.63 -9.24 3.02
N PRO A 135 -0.53 -8.93 2.39
CA PRO A 135 -0.58 -8.12 1.17
C PRO A 135 0.12 -6.76 1.31
N ASP A 136 -0.06 -6.08 2.44
CA ASP A 136 0.51 -4.76 2.72
C ASP A 136 2.04 -4.78 2.85
N GLY A 137 2.62 -5.94 3.19
CA GLY A 137 4.06 -6.12 3.27
C GLY A 137 4.79 -5.82 1.96
N THR A 138 4.13 -6.05 0.83
CA THR A 138 4.69 -5.69 -0.49
C THR A 138 4.91 -4.18 -0.58
N GLN A 139 3.95 -3.37 -0.13
CA GLN A 139 4.06 -1.90 -0.19
C GLN A 139 5.16 -1.39 0.74
N VAL A 140 5.23 -1.94 1.96
CA VAL A 140 6.29 -1.61 2.92
C VAL A 140 7.67 -1.92 2.33
N ALA A 141 7.85 -3.08 1.70
CA ALA A 141 9.11 -3.45 1.06
C ALA A 141 9.49 -2.49 -0.07
N LEU A 142 8.53 -2.07 -0.90
CA LEU A 142 8.78 -1.14 -2.00
C LEU A 142 9.23 0.24 -1.49
N LEU A 143 8.60 0.75 -0.43
CA LEU A 143 9.02 2.01 0.21
C LEU A 143 10.43 1.91 0.80
N LEU A 144 10.75 0.78 1.44
CA LEU A 144 12.08 0.48 1.99
C LEU A 144 13.17 0.34 0.92
N LEU A 145 12.84 -0.20 -0.26
CA LEU A 145 13.79 -0.27 -1.37
C LEU A 145 14.04 1.11 -1.96
N ARG A 146 12.99 1.94 -2.08
CA ARG A 146 13.09 3.32 -2.58
C ARG A 146 13.95 4.22 -1.69
N SER A 147 13.85 4.10 -0.36
CA SER A 147 14.64 4.93 0.57
C SER A 147 16.16 4.71 0.47
N GLY A 148 16.60 3.50 0.11
CA GLY A 148 18.01 3.15 -0.01
C GLY A 148 18.66 3.43 -1.37
N ARG A 149 17.88 3.43 -2.46
CA ARG A 149 18.43 3.54 -3.84
C ARG A 149 18.04 4.82 -4.58
N GLY A 150 17.09 5.59 -4.04
CA GLY A 150 16.43 6.70 -4.73
C GLY A 150 15.32 6.24 -5.69
N PRO A 151 14.59 7.18 -6.32
CA PRO A 151 13.64 6.84 -7.37
C PRO A 151 14.34 6.13 -8.54
N LEU A 152 13.57 5.26 -9.20
CA LEU A 152 13.94 4.64 -10.48
C LEU A 152 13.66 5.61 -11.62
#